data_AF-N9R5M5-F1
#
_entry.id   AF-N9R5M5-F1
#
_cell.length_a   1.000
_cell.length_b   1.000
_cell.length_c   1.000
_cell.angle_alpha   90.00
_cell.angle_beta   90.00
_cell.angle_gamma   90.00
#
_symmetry.space_group_name_H-M   'P 1'
#
loop_
_entity.id
_entity.type
_entity.pdbx_description
1 polymer ?
#
loop_
_entity_poly.entity_id
_entity_poly.type
_entity_poly.pdbx_seq_one_letter_code
_entity_poly.pdbx_strand_id
1 'polypeptide(L)'
;MKKILFIALTTIALTACSKDANKQTETKPTPEDKSVTAQTGAEQMPSRVSYLEISPKTQKCDAGAGQMDCLQVKQLDYKDGQKTYKSKDWENLYAGIEGFTHKSNEQVLIRVKEYDIPNPPADGSSIRYVLDEVIETVPSK
;
A
#
# COMPACT_ATOMS: atom_id res chain seq x y z
N MET A 1 -20.31 -30.86 43.79
CA MET A 1 -20.60 -30.19 45.08
C MET A 1 -19.31 -29.76 45.77
N LYS A 2 -18.94 -28.48 45.73
CA LYS A 2 -18.27 -27.78 46.84
C LYS A 2 -18.45 -26.26 46.58
N LYS A 3 -18.83 -25.52 47.62
CA LYS A 3 -18.95 -24.05 47.61
C LYS A 3 -17.64 -23.44 48.16
N ILE A 4 -17.63 -22.12 48.40
CA ILE A 4 -16.56 -21.23 48.93
C ILE A 4 -15.80 -20.54 47.78
N LEU A 5 -16.04 -19.27 47.39
CA LEU A 5 -16.70 -18.06 47.96
C LEU A 5 -15.80 -17.14 48.81
N PHE A 6 -15.71 -15.86 48.38
CA PHE A 6 -15.08 -14.69 49.04
C PHE A 6 -13.55 -14.77 49.28
N ILE A 7 -12.77 -13.68 49.35
CA ILE A 7 -12.99 -12.22 49.29
C ILE A 7 -11.78 -11.64 48.48
N ALA A 8 -11.69 -10.41 47.96
CA ALA A 8 -11.94 -9.09 48.56
C ALA A 8 -12.32 -8.01 47.50
N LEU A 9 -12.07 -6.74 47.86
CA LEU A 9 -12.20 -5.52 47.07
C LEU A 9 -10.94 -4.66 47.36
N THR A 10 -10.27 -4.08 46.35
CA THR A 10 -9.38 -2.91 46.57
C THR A 10 -9.48 -1.95 45.39
N THR A 11 -10.39 -0.98 45.50
CA THR A 11 -10.39 0.23 44.71
C THR A 11 -9.28 1.16 45.19
N ILE A 12 -8.37 1.59 44.29
CA ILE A 12 -7.49 2.74 44.53
C ILE A 12 -7.94 3.86 43.60
N ALA A 13 -8.21 5.03 44.18
CA ALA A 13 -8.77 6.17 43.49
C ALA A 13 -7.70 7.22 43.12
N LEU A 14 -7.94 7.89 41.99
CA LEU A 14 -7.63 9.30 41.71
C LEU A 14 -6.24 9.84 42.09
N THR A 15 -5.43 10.14 41.07
CA THR A 15 -4.55 11.32 41.06
C THR A 15 -4.85 12.16 39.83
N ALA A 16 -4.91 13.49 40.02
CA ALA A 16 -5.45 14.44 39.04
C ALA A 16 -4.39 15.42 38.52
N CYS A 17 -4.71 16.01 37.36
CA CYS A 17 -4.29 17.33 36.89
C CYS A 17 -2.82 17.78 37.06
N SER A 18 -2.10 17.84 35.94
CA SER A 18 -1.23 18.99 35.64
C SER A 18 -1.84 19.77 34.47
N LYS A 19 -2.39 20.96 34.75
CA LYS A 19 -2.67 22.00 33.76
C LYS A 19 -1.63 23.09 33.95
N ASP A 20 -0.54 23.03 33.19
CA ASP A 20 0.38 24.16 33.09
C ASP A 20 0.03 24.99 31.85
N ALA A 21 -0.75 26.05 32.11
CA ALA A 21 -0.97 27.09 31.13
C ALA A 21 0.24 28.02 31.12
N ASN A 22 0.97 28.09 30.01
CA ASN A 22 1.98 29.13 29.83
C ASN A 22 1.90 29.81 28.46
N LYS A 23 1.16 30.93 28.47
CA LYS A 23 1.48 32.16 27.74
C LYS A 23 1.62 32.07 26.22
N GLN A 24 0.46 32.25 25.59
CA GLN A 24 0.32 32.93 24.31
C GLN A 24 1.26 34.15 24.26
N THR A 25 2.14 34.19 23.26
CA THR A 25 2.89 35.41 22.89
C THR A 25 2.63 35.60 21.41
N GLU A 26 1.93 36.67 21.08
CA GLU A 26 1.47 36.96 19.73
C GLU A 26 2.64 37.37 18.84
N THR A 27 2.84 36.66 17.73
CA THR A 27 3.66 37.16 16.62
C THR A 27 2.85 37.05 15.33
N LYS A 28 2.54 38.22 14.79
CA LYS A 28 1.86 38.53 13.51
C LYS A 28 2.14 37.51 12.38
N PRO A 29 1.13 37.03 11.63
CA PRO A 29 1.32 36.07 10.54
C PRO A 29 1.82 36.75 9.25
N THR A 30 2.66 36.03 8.49
CA THR A 30 2.96 36.25 7.07
C THR A 30 3.31 34.87 6.49
N PRO A 31 2.90 34.51 5.26
CA PRO A 31 2.66 33.12 4.92
C PRO A 31 3.83 32.48 4.18
N GLU A 32 4.41 31.42 4.74
CA GLU A 32 5.23 30.47 3.98
C GLU A 32 5.36 29.14 4.73
N ASP A 33 5.52 28.08 3.95
CA ASP A 33 5.87 26.70 4.32
C ASP A 33 5.03 25.97 5.40
N LYS A 34 4.04 25.19 4.96
CA LYS A 34 3.47 24.07 5.72
C LYS A 34 4.11 22.73 5.35
N SER A 35 5.44 22.68 5.41
CA SER A 35 6.16 21.43 5.59
C SER A 35 5.87 20.84 6.98
N VAL A 36 5.94 19.51 7.07
CA VAL A 36 5.77 18.68 8.26
C VAL A 36 4.38 18.72 8.93
N THR A 37 3.60 17.68 8.69
CA THR A 37 2.67 17.16 9.72
C THR A 37 2.74 15.62 9.73
N ALA A 38 3.46 15.10 10.73
CA ALA A 38 3.30 13.78 11.33
C ALA A 38 3.18 12.54 10.40
N GLN A 39 4.33 12.03 9.93
CA GLN A 39 4.48 10.58 9.73
C GLN A 39 4.81 9.90 11.07
N THR A 40 3.79 9.77 11.92
CA THR A 40 3.86 8.86 13.08
C THR A 40 3.56 7.45 12.58
N GLY A 41 4.52 6.54 12.69
CA GLY A 41 4.45 5.21 12.07
C GLY A 41 3.32 4.33 12.60
N ALA A 42 2.18 4.35 11.91
CA ALA A 42 1.23 3.24 11.89
C ALA A 42 1.55 2.36 10.68
N GLU A 43 1.67 1.05 10.87
CA GLU A 43 1.83 0.10 9.78
C GLU A 43 0.56 0.13 8.92
N GLN A 44 0.66 0.67 7.70
CA GLN A 44 -0.49 0.72 6.79
C GLN A 44 -0.86 -0.71 6.40
N MET A 45 -2.13 -1.06 6.56
CA MET A 45 -2.70 -2.30 6.03
C MET A 45 -3.00 -2.15 4.53
N PRO A 46 -2.88 -3.22 3.72
CA PRO A 46 -3.26 -3.16 2.31
C PRO A 46 -4.77 -2.95 2.15
N SER A 47 -5.18 -2.12 1.19
CA SER A 47 -6.59 -1.90 0.84
C SER A 47 -7.18 -3.11 0.10
N ARG A 48 -6.36 -3.83 -0.67
CA ARG A 48 -6.68 -5.15 -1.23
C ARG A 48 -5.45 -5.99 -1.55
N VAL A 49 -5.70 -7.26 -1.90
CA VAL A 49 -4.73 -8.18 -2.49
C VAL A 49 -5.21 -8.53 -3.90
N SER A 50 -4.30 -8.49 -4.87
CA SER A 50 -4.58 -8.77 -6.28
C SER A 50 -3.55 -9.71 -6.89
N TYR A 51 -3.90 -10.29 -8.04
CA TYR A 51 -3.01 -11.15 -8.81
C TYR A 51 -2.78 -10.54 -10.19
N LEU A 52 -1.50 -10.43 -10.56
CA LEU A 52 -1.04 -9.87 -11.82
C LEU A 52 -0.20 -10.91 -12.55
N GLU A 53 -0.61 -11.28 -13.76
CA GLU A 53 0.31 -11.92 -14.70
C GLU A 53 1.05 -10.81 -15.46
N ILE A 54 2.38 -10.89 -15.53
CA ILE A 54 3.26 -9.88 -16.11
C ILE A 54 3.96 -10.47 -17.33
N SER A 55 3.85 -9.77 -18.45
CA SER A 55 4.47 -10.14 -19.73
C SER A 55 6.01 -10.04 -19.67
N PRO A 56 6.75 -10.85 -20.45
CA PRO A 56 8.17 -10.64 -20.71
C PRO A 56 8.45 -9.33 -21.49
N LYS A 57 7.42 -8.70 -22.07
CA LYS A 57 7.54 -7.46 -22.85
C LYS A 57 6.95 -6.27 -22.12
N THR A 58 7.69 -5.18 -22.12
CA THR A 58 7.19 -3.83 -21.81
C THR A 58 6.61 -3.17 -23.05
N GLN A 59 5.89 -2.06 -22.87
CA GLN A 59 5.37 -1.23 -23.96
C GLN A 59 5.66 0.25 -23.69
N LYS A 60 6.03 0.99 -24.73
CA LYS A 60 6.15 2.45 -24.67
C LYS A 60 4.79 3.06 -24.36
N CYS A 61 4.71 3.82 -23.27
CA CYS A 61 3.49 4.44 -22.78
C CYS A 61 3.75 5.92 -22.46
N ASP A 62 2.69 6.71 -22.54
CA ASP A 62 2.67 8.10 -22.08
C ASP A 62 2.53 8.13 -20.55
N ALA A 63 3.37 8.92 -19.88
CA ALA A 63 3.38 9.14 -18.43
C ALA A 63 3.29 10.64 -18.11
N GLY A 64 2.40 11.35 -18.81
CA GLY A 64 2.09 12.76 -18.60
C GLY A 64 3.06 13.67 -19.36
N ALA A 65 4.20 14.00 -18.73
CA ALA A 65 5.19 14.93 -19.31
C ALA A 65 6.26 14.22 -20.17
N GLY A 66 6.14 12.92 -20.41
CA GLY A 66 7.14 12.14 -21.15
C GLY A 66 6.72 10.69 -21.39
N GLN A 67 7.60 9.93 -22.03
CA GLN A 67 7.39 8.50 -22.32
C GLN A 67 8.22 7.61 -21.39
N MET A 68 7.67 6.46 -21.02
CA MET A 68 8.37 5.40 -20.30
C MET A 68 8.06 4.02 -20.89
N ASP A 69 8.74 2.99 -20.40
CA ASP A 69 8.40 1.58 -20.68
C ASP A 69 7.50 1.05 -19.55
N CYS A 70 6.20 0.94 -19.80
CA CYS A 70 5.25 0.34 -18.87
C CYS A 70 5.38 -1.19 -18.90
N LEU A 71 5.17 -1.83 -17.74
CA LEU A 71 4.91 -3.27 -17.71
C LEU A 71 3.59 -3.56 -18.46
N GLN A 72 3.51 -4.71 -19.13
CA GLN A 72 2.24 -5.24 -19.62
C GLN A 72 1.73 -6.27 -18.63
N VAL A 73 0.53 -6.04 -18.08
CA VAL A 73 -0.07 -6.90 -17.06
C VAL A 73 -1.45 -7.41 -17.48
N LYS A 74 -1.87 -8.53 -16.90
CA LYS A 74 -3.28 -8.94 -16.85
C LYS A 74 -3.69 -9.17 -15.42
N GLN A 75 -4.79 -8.53 -15.03
CA GLN A 75 -5.44 -8.78 -13.75
C GLN A 75 -6.23 -10.08 -13.83
N LEU A 76 -6.11 -10.92 -12.80
CA LEU A 76 -6.85 -12.18 -12.70
C LEU A 76 -7.27 -12.45 -11.25
N ASP A 77 -8.26 -13.31 -11.10
CA ASP A 77 -8.55 -13.97 -9.83
C ASP A 77 -7.84 -15.33 -9.83
N TYR A 78 -7.14 -15.63 -8.73
CA TYR A 78 -6.41 -16.88 -8.54
C TYR A 78 -7.00 -17.65 -7.36
N LYS A 79 -7.51 -18.86 -7.62
CA LYS A 79 -8.13 -19.70 -6.60
C LYS A 79 -7.88 -21.17 -6.92
N ASP A 80 -7.45 -21.95 -5.92
CA ASP A 80 -7.25 -23.40 -6.03
C ASP A 80 -6.36 -23.82 -7.23
N GLY A 81 -5.38 -22.99 -7.59
CA GLY A 81 -4.50 -23.18 -8.75
C GLY A 81 -5.05 -22.66 -10.09
N GLN A 82 -6.32 -22.25 -10.15
CA GLN A 82 -6.98 -21.79 -11.37
C GLN A 82 -6.84 -20.27 -11.56
N LYS A 83 -6.39 -19.85 -12.76
CA LYS A 83 -6.39 -18.45 -13.22
C LYS A 83 -7.72 -18.10 -13.90
N THR A 84 -8.36 -17.01 -13.48
CA THR A 84 -9.54 -16.43 -14.15
C THR A 84 -9.26 -14.97 -14.50
N TYR A 85 -8.94 -14.70 -15.76
CA TYR A 85 -8.56 -13.35 -16.22
C TYR A 85 -9.76 -12.40 -16.28
N LYS A 86 -9.58 -11.17 -15.79
CA LYS A 86 -10.59 -10.11 -15.79
C LYS A 86 -10.72 -9.41 -17.14
N SER A 87 -9.64 -9.42 -17.92
CA SER A 87 -9.57 -8.93 -19.29
C SER A 87 -8.87 -9.95 -20.19
N LYS A 88 -9.19 -9.95 -21.48
CA LYS A 88 -8.46 -10.76 -22.49
C LYS A 88 -7.18 -10.08 -22.92
N ASP A 89 -7.13 -8.76 -22.85
CA ASP A 89 -6.07 -7.92 -23.39
C ASP A 89 -4.99 -7.65 -22.34
N TRP A 90 -3.82 -7.18 -22.78
CA TRP A 90 -2.76 -6.70 -21.89
C TRP A 90 -2.98 -5.22 -21.58
N GLU A 91 -2.77 -4.84 -20.33
CA GLU A 91 -2.92 -3.47 -19.84
C GLU A 91 -1.56 -2.87 -19.47
N ASN A 92 -1.38 -1.57 -19.73
CA ASN A 92 -0.22 -0.82 -19.24
C ASN A 92 -0.32 -0.67 -17.71
N LEU A 93 0.67 -1.20 -16.97
CA LEU A 93 0.88 -0.78 -15.59
C LEU A 93 1.89 0.39 -15.57
N TYR A 94 1.37 1.59 -15.30
CA TYR A 94 2.13 2.84 -15.18
C TYR A 94 2.88 2.96 -13.85
N ALA A 95 2.46 2.20 -12.83
CA ALA A 95 3.11 2.13 -11.53
C ALA A 95 4.23 1.08 -11.49
N GLY A 96 5.22 1.30 -10.65
CA GLY A 96 6.15 0.24 -10.23
C GLY A 96 5.50 -0.74 -9.24
N ILE A 97 6.14 -1.89 -9.05
CA ILE A 97 5.79 -2.87 -8.03
C ILE A 97 7.01 -3.04 -7.12
N GLU A 98 6.90 -2.60 -5.86
CA GLU A 98 7.99 -2.68 -4.89
C GLU A 98 8.38 -4.13 -4.62
N GLY A 99 9.68 -4.41 -4.56
CA GLY A 99 10.21 -5.77 -4.39
C GLY A 99 10.17 -6.64 -5.65
N PHE A 100 9.55 -6.20 -6.74
CA PHE A 100 9.55 -6.92 -8.02
C PHE A 100 10.53 -6.27 -9.02
N THR A 101 11.32 -7.11 -9.70
CA THR A 101 12.19 -6.70 -10.80
C THR A 101 11.80 -7.47 -12.05
N HIS A 102 11.38 -6.75 -13.09
CA HIS A 102 11.05 -7.35 -14.38
C HIS A 102 12.28 -7.95 -15.07
N LYS A 103 12.10 -9.07 -15.76
CA LYS A 103 13.09 -9.60 -16.70
C LYS A 103 12.42 -9.91 -18.04
N SER A 104 13.09 -9.61 -19.14
CA SER A 104 12.53 -9.75 -20.49
C SER A 104 12.47 -11.19 -21.02
N ASN A 105 12.96 -12.17 -20.24
CA ASN A 105 13.05 -13.58 -20.58
C ASN A 105 12.10 -14.47 -19.76
N GLU A 106 11.15 -13.90 -19.02
CA GLU A 106 10.17 -14.67 -18.24
C GLU A 106 8.81 -13.96 -18.19
N GLN A 107 7.74 -14.75 -18.20
CA GLN A 107 6.40 -14.35 -17.79
C GLN A 107 6.21 -14.79 -16.34
N VAL A 108 5.62 -13.95 -15.49
CA VAL A 108 5.40 -14.28 -14.08
C VAL A 108 3.96 -14.05 -13.67
N LEU A 109 3.43 -14.91 -12.80
CA LEU A 109 2.23 -14.62 -12.01
C LEU A 109 2.66 -14.25 -10.59
N ILE A 110 2.25 -13.09 -10.13
CA ILE A 110 2.53 -12.59 -8.78
C ILE A 110 1.26 -12.26 -8.01
N ARG A 111 1.32 -12.40 -6.68
CA ARG A 111 0.38 -11.77 -5.74
C ARG A 111 0.97 -10.44 -5.28
N VAL A 112 0.16 -9.40 -5.27
CA VAL A 112 0.54 -8.06 -4.80
C VAL A 112 -0.41 -7.60 -3.69
N LYS A 113 0.16 -6.87 -2.73
CA LYS A 113 -0.56 -6.04 -1.78
C LYS A 113 -0.69 -4.64 -2.37
N GLU A 114 -1.91 -4.12 -2.41
CA GLU A 114 -2.19 -2.77 -2.87
C GLU A 114 -2.46 -1.87 -1.68
N TYR A 115 -1.92 -0.65 -1.73
CA TYR A 115 -2.11 0.38 -0.72
C TYR A 115 -2.57 1.67 -1.40
N ASP A 116 -3.66 2.25 -0.90
CA ASP A 116 -4.14 3.54 -1.36
C ASP A 116 -3.15 4.63 -0.91
N ILE A 117 -2.75 5.51 -1.83
CA ILE A 117 -1.88 6.65 -1.58
C ILE A 117 -2.76 7.86 -1.24
N PRO A 118 -2.71 8.41 0.00
CA PRO A 118 -3.45 9.62 0.34
C PRO A 118 -2.89 10.82 -0.43
N ASN A 119 -3.77 11.57 -1.11
CA ASN A 119 -3.40 12.74 -1.94
C ASN A 119 -2.31 12.43 -2.98
N PRO A 120 -2.58 11.55 -3.97
CA PRO A 120 -1.59 11.17 -4.97
C PRO A 120 -1.21 12.37 -5.85
N PRO A 121 -0.04 12.33 -6.53
CA PRO A 121 0.30 13.29 -7.58
C PRO A 121 -0.78 13.32 -8.67
N ALA A 122 -0.99 14.48 -9.31
CA ALA A 122 -2.06 14.66 -10.30
C ALA A 122 -2.02 13.62 -11.45
N ASP A 123 -0.82 13.32 -11.93
CA ASP A 123 -0.57 12.34 -13.00
C ASP A 123 0.02 11.01 -12.44
N GLY A 124 -0.05 10.81 -11.12
CA GLY A 124 0.49 9.65 -10.42
C GLY A 124 -0.55 8.57 -10.16
N SER A 125 -0.08 7.34 -9.96
CA SER A 125 -0.94 6.26 -9.46
C SER A 125 -1.51 6.63 -8.08
N SER A 126 -2.81 6.39 -7.88
CA SER A 126 -3.43 6.40 -6.55
C SER A 126 -3.15 5.13 -5.73
N ILE A 127 -2.50 4.13 -6.34
CA ILE A 127 -2.18 2.83 -5.75
C ILE A 127 -0.67 2.61 -5.73
N ARG A 128 -0.18 2.14 -4.58
CA ARG A 128 1.17 1.60 -4.39
C ARG A 128 1.11 0.08 -4.35
N TYR A 129 1.85 -0.58 -5.24
CA TYR A 129 1.91 -2.04 -5.34
C TYR A 129 3.15 -2.57 -4.65
N VAL A 130 3.00 -3.57 -3.78
CA VAL A 130 4.10 -4.29 -3.13
C VAL A 130 3.99 -5.77 -3.47
N LEU A 131 5.09 -6.37 -3.94
CA LEU A 131 5.17 -7.81 -4.16
C LEU A 131 4.95 -8.55 -2.83
N ASP A 132 4.00 -9.49 -2.84
CA ASP A 132 3.73 -10.35 -1.70
C ASP A 132 4.18 -11.79 -1.95
N GLU A 133 4.01 -12.29 -3.18
CA GLU A 133 4.44 -13.65 -3.57
C GLU A 133 4.66 -13.74 -5.09
N VAL A 134 5.67 -14.51 -5.52
CA VAL A 134 5.79 -14.99 -6.91
C VAL A 134 5.22 -16.41 -6.96
N ILE A 135 4.11 -16.58 -7.68
CA ILE A 135 3.34 -17.83 -7.74
C ILE A 135 3.86 -18.74 -8.85
N GLU A 136 4.20 -18.15 -10.00
CA GLU A 136 4.63 -18.88 -11.19
C GLU A 136 5.66 -18.05 -11.97
N THR A 137 6.65 -18.73 -12.56
CA THR A 137 7.61 -18.15 -13.50
C THR A 137 7.75 -19.08 -14.70
N VAL A 138 7.43 -18.58 -15.89
CA VAL A 138 7.50 -19.31 -17.17
C VAL A 138 8.53 -18.64 -18.06
N PRO A 139 9.64 -19.31 -18.43
CA PRO A 139 10.63 -18.73 -19.33
C PRO A 139 10.03 -18.39 -20.70
N SER A 140 10.27 -17.15 -21.17
CA SER A 140 10.03 -16.77 -22.56
C SER A 140 11.16 -17.28 -23.43
N LYS A 141 10.80 -17.93 -24.54
CA LYS A 141 11.72 -18.20 -25.65
C LYS A 141 11.83 -16.99 -26.58
#